data_AF-A0A0G1ZLN5-F1
#
_entry.id   AF-A0A0G1ZLN5-F1
#
_cell.length_a   1.000
_cell.length_b   1.000
_cell.length_c   1.000
_cell.angle_alpha   90.00
_cell.angle_beta   90.00
_cell.angle_gamma   90.00
#
_symmetry.space_group_name_H-M   'P 1'
#
loop_
_entity.id
_entity.type
_entity.pdbx_description
1 polymer ?
#
loop_
_entity_poly.entity_id
_entity_poly.type
_entity_poly.pdbx_seq_one_letter_code
_entity_poly.pdbx_strand_id
1 'polypeptide(L)'
;MSKIRKQSIQRLPAWHEVEQQIIKEIKWLRNTIETYSDATDERYNHCRECYLRKIATLIAIGDVKATEIAKKSPLTDFWSQMKKLPKIRINHGSSWHQEIMERIENHFIRMGYKVIREPTLHWGRADLDIYKQGERDLLIEVGTVSLCKLFINLKTMMNFTYLVVPNDDKLIEFIRK
;
A
#
# COMPACT_ATOMS: atom_id res chain seq x y z
N MET A 1 15.61 -41.56 32.67
CA MET A 1 15.04 -41.68 31.31
C MET A 1 14.64 -40.29 30.82
N SER A 2 15.40 -39.72 29.88
CA SER A 2 15.14 -38.40 29.29
C SER A 2 14.07 -38.51 28.20
N LYS A 3 12.93 -37.82 28.37
CA LYS A 3 11.91 -37.68 27.32
C LYS A 3 12.31 -36.56 26.37
N ILE A 4 12.86 -36.93 25.22
CA ILE A 4 13.10 -35.99 24.12
C ILE A 4 11.74 -35.59 23.55
N ARG A 5 11.35 -34.32 23.74
CA ARG A 5 10.24 -33.68 23.02
C ARG A 5 10.60 -33.64 21.54
N LYS A 6 9.93 -34.45 20.71
CA LYS A 6 9.94 -34.26 19.25
C LYS A 6 9.31 -32.90 18.95
N GLN A 7 10.13 -31.89 18.70
CA GLN A 7 9.67 -30.69 18.00
C GLN A 7 9.25 -31.15 16.60
N SER A 8 7.99 -30.89 16.23
CA SER A 8 7.53 -31.05 14.86
C SER A 8 8.33 -30.11 13.98
N ILE A 9 9.28 -30.64 13.21
CA ILE A 9 10.00 -29.88 12.19
C ILE A 9 8.95 -29.51 11.14
N GLN A 10 8.46 -28.26 11.18
CA GLN A 10 7.74 -27.69 10.04
C GLN A 10 8.70 -27.78 8.85
N ARG A 11 8.34 -28.58 7.84
CA ARG A 11 9.11 -28.69 6.60
C ARG A 11 9.10 -27.30 5.95
N LEU A 12 10.27 -26.67 5.85
CA LEU A 12 10.43 -25.48 5.04
C LEU A 12 10.08 -25.83 3.58
N PRO A 13 9.32 -24.98 2.88
CA PRO A 13 9.02 -25.21 1.47
C PRO A 13 10.32 -25.29 0.67
N ALA A 14 10.31 -26.08 -0.39
CA ALA A 14 11.46 -26.15 -1.27
C ALA A 14 11.64 -24.80 -1.99
N TRP A 15 12.89 -24.41 -2.29
CA TRP A 15 13.16 -23.12 -2.93
C TRP A 15 12.35 -22.88 -4.21
N HIS A 16 12.13 -23.92 -5.01
CA HIS A 16 11.33 -23.81 -6.23
C HIS A 16 9.86 -23.45 -5.97
N GLU A 17 9.27 -23.90 -4.86
CA GLU A 17 7.89 -23.57 -4.47
C GLU A 17 7.81 -22.10 -4.05
N VAL A 18 8.81 -21.63 -3.28
CA VAL A 18 8.94 -20.21 -2.90
C VAL A 18 9.12 -19.32 -4.13
N GLU A 19 9.99 -19.72 -5.06
CA GLU A 19 10.22 -18.98 -6.31
C GLU A 19 8.93 -18.90 -7.17
N GLN A 20 8.16 -19.98 -7.25
CA GLN A 20 6.86 -19.96 -7.93
C GLN A 20 5.87 -18.99 -7.29
N GLN A 21 5.84 -18.92 -5.95
CA GLN A 21 5.03 -17.93 -5.24
C GLN A 21 5.50 -16.50 -5.53
N ILE A 22 6.80 -16.23 -5.47
CA ILE A 22 7.37 -14.92 -5.82
C ILE A 22 6.97 -14.52 -7.24
N ILE A 23 7.07 -15.43 -8.23
CA ILE A 23 6.68 -15.16 -9.62
C ILE A 23 5.18 -14.84 -9.72
N LYS A 24 4.33 -15.53 -8.97
CA LYS A 24 2.89 -15.24 -8.93
C LYS A 24 2.62 -13.84 -8.38
N GLU A 25 3.27 -13.47 -7.27
CA GLU A 25 3.13 -12.14 -6.68
C GLU A 25 3.67 -11.03 -7.60
N ILE A 26 4.80 -11.25 -8.30
CA ILE A 26 5.29 -10.30 -9.31
C ILE A 26 4.24 -10.07 -10.40
N LYS A 27 3.64 -11.15 -10.93
CA LYS A 27 2.61 -11.04 -11.98
C LYS A 27 1.40 -10.24 -11.49
N TRP A 28 0.96 -10.48 -10.26
CA TRP A 28 -0.14 -9.72 -9.66
C TRP A 28 0.24 -8.24 -9.48
N LEU A 29 1.37 -7.94 -8.85
CA LEU A 29 1.84 -6.57 -8.62
C LEU A 29 1.96 -5.76 -9.92
N ARG A 30 2.44 -6.37 -11.01
CA ARG A 30 2.53 -5.73 -12.35
C ARG A 30 1.19 -5.27 -12.90
N ASN A 31 0.12 -6.01 -12.60
CA ASN A 31 -1.22 -5.73 -13.11
C ASN A 31 -2.01 -4.80 -12.18
N THR A 32 -1.66 -4.76 -10.89
CA THR A 32 -2.43 -4.04 -9.90
C THR A 32 -1.85 -2.66 -9.59
N ILE A 33 -0.53 -2.50 -9.51
CA ILE A 33 0.11 -1.22 -9.18
C ILE A 33 0.42 -0.42 -10.45
N GLU A 34 -0.14 0.78 -10.53
CA GLU A 34 0.24 1.78 -11.52
C GLU A 34 1.52 2.48 -11.06
N THR A 35 2.57 2.44 -11.90
CA THR A 35 3.88 3.04 -11.61
C THR A 35 4.17 4.14 -12.62
N TYR A 36 5.01 5.11 -12.26
CA TYR A 36 5.59 6.02 -13.25
C TYR A 36 6.26 5.20 -14.37
N SER A 37 6.10 5.62 -15.62
CA SER A 37 6.80 4.99 -16.73
C SER A 37 8.29 5.28 -16.62
N ASP A 38 9.13 4.27 -16.86
CA ASP A 38 10.60 4.33 -16.76
C ASP A 38 11.25 5.33 -17.77
N ALA A 39 10.44 6.07 -18.55
CA ALA A 39 10.90 6.88 -19.68
C ALA A 39 11.22 8.35 -19.33
N THR A 40 10.97 8.83 -18.11
CA THR A 40 11.04 10.27 -17.79
C THR A 40 12.06 10.67 -16.72
N ASP A 41 12.77 9.75 -16.08
CA ASP A 41 13.79 10.13 -15.09
C ASP A 41 15.04 9.24 -15.16
N GLU A 42 15.99 9.63 -16.02
CA GLU A 42 17.30 8.97 -16.18
C GLU A 42 18.10 8.88 -14.87
N ARG A 43 17.75 9.66 -13.85
CA ARG A 43 18.40 9.65 -12.52
C ARG A 43 18.01 8.46 -11.65
N TYR A 44 16.93 7.77 -12.00
CA TYR A 44 16.43 6.60 -11.30
C TYR A 44 16.28 5.44 -12.27
N ASN A 45 17.39 5.07 -12.93
CA ASN A 45 17.52 3.85 -13.73
C ASN A 45 17.42 2.61 -12.81
N HIS A 46 16.24 2.46 -12.25
CA HIS A 46 15.89 1.60 -11.16
C HIS A 46 15.14 0.44 -11.78
N CYS A 47 15.77 -0.73 -11.73
CA CYS A 47 15.18 -1.98 -12.20
C CYS A 47 13.79 -2.19 -11.56
N ARG A 48 12.73 -1.82 -12.30
CA ARG A 48 11.32 -2.00 -11.90
C ARG A 48 11.08 -3.43 -11.42
N GLU A 49 11.60 -4.38 -12.18
CA GLU A 49 11.53 -5.81 -11.88
C GLU A 49 12.23 -6.22 -10.59
N CYS A 50 13.32 -5.54 -10.23
CA CYS A 50 14.03 -5.80 -9.00
C CYS A 50 13.21 -5.34 -7.79
N TYR A 51 12.50 -4.22 -7.87
CA TYR A 51 11.59 -3.79 -6.80
C TYR A 51 10.34 -4.64 -6.72
N LEU A 52 9.73 -5.00 -7.85
CA LEU A 52 8.62 -5.96 -7.87
C LEU A 52 9.00 -7.28 -7.21
N ARG A 53 10.18 -7.82 -7.57
CA ARG A 53 10.69 -9.05 -6.94
C ARG A 53 10.90 -8.89 -5.44
N LYS A 54 11.50 -7.78 -4.99
CA LYS A 54 11.71 -7.51 -3.57
C LYS A 54 10.39 -7.44 -2.79
N ILE A 55 9.39 -6.73 -3.30
CA ILE A 55 8.06 -6.63 -2.68
C ILE A 55 7.37 -8.00 -2.69
N ALA A 56 7.40 -8.71 -3.82
CA ALA A 56 6.87 -10.06 -3.95
C ALA A 56 7.50 -11.04 -2.95
N THR A 57 8.81 -10.94 -2.70
CA THR A 57 9.48 -11.73 -1.67
C THR A 57 8.92 -11.44 -0.28
N LEU A 58 8.71 -10.16 0.10
CA LEU A 58 8.11 -9.82 1.39
C LEU A 58 6.68 -10.39 1.53
N ILE A 59 5.92 -10.46 0.44
CA ILE A 59 4.58 -11.05 0.43
C ILE A 59 4.65 -12.57 0.55
N ALA A 60 5.47 -13.22 -0.27
CA ALA A 60 5.59 -14.68 -0.32
C ALA A 60 6.06 -15.29 1.00
N ILE A 61 6.97 -14.60 1.72
CA ILE A 61 7.44 -15.08 3.04
C ILE A 61 6.48 -14.73 4.19
N GLY A 62 5.38 -14.01 3.92
CA GLY A 62 4.37 -13.65 4.92
C GLY A 62 4.71 -12.42 5.77
N ASP A 63 5.80 -11.74 5.43
CA ASP A 63 6.29 -10.52 6.09
C ASP A 63 5.36 -9.32 5.84
N VAL A 64 4.74 -9.29 4.67
CA VAL A 64 3.73 -8.31 4.26
C VAL A 64 2.51 -9.08 3.78
N LYS A 65 1.32 -8.74 4.29
CA LYS A 65 0.07 -9.22 3.69
C LYS A 65 -0.36 -8.22 2.63
N ALA A 66 -0.57 -8.66 1.40
CA ALA A 66 -1.11 -7.84 0.33
C ALA A 66 -2.51 -8.30 -0.07
N THR A 67 -3.45 -7.37 -0.25
CA THR A 67 -4.83 -7.67 -0.64
C THR A 67 -5.29 -6.68 -1.70
N GLU A 68 -5.84 -7.17 -2.81
CA GLU A 68 -6.62 -6.36 -3.74
C GLU A 68 -8.08 -6.28 -3.27
N ILE A 69 -8.61 -5.07 -3.17
CA ILE A 69 -10.01 -4.83 -2.84
C ILE A 69 -10.67 -4.29 -4.11
N ALA A 70 -11.22 -5.22 -4.91
CA ALA A 70 -12.03 -4.87 -6.07
C ALA A 70 -13.38 -4.31 -5.61
N LYS A 71 -13.79 -3.15 -6.15
CA LYS A 71 -15.11 -2.58 -5.86
C LYS A 71 -16.20 -3.37 -6.59
N LYS A 72 -16.60 -4.54 -6.06
CA LYS A 72 -17.68 -5.40 -6.65
C LYS A 72 -19.08 -4.77 -6.61
N SER A 73 -19.21 -3.59 -6.04
CA SER A 73 -20.30 -2.64 -6.16
C SER A 73 -19.65 -1.30 -5.82
N PRO A 74 -20.00 -0.16 -6.45
CA PRO A 74 -19.43 1.10 -6.04
C PRO A 74 -19.66 1.23 -4.53
N LEU A 75 -18.62 1.61 -3.78
CA LEU A 75 -18.76 2.10 -2.42
C LEU A 75 -19.56 3.41 -2.49
N THR A 76 -20.83 3.34 -2.93
CA THR A 76 -21.69 4.48 -3.21
C THR A 76 -21.69 5.37 -1.99
N ASP A 77 -21.68 4.83 -0.78
CA ASP A 77 -21.78 5.66 0.41
C ASP A 77 -20.48 6.43 0.73
N PHE A 78 -19.30 5.88 0.41
CA PHE A 78 -18.02 6.59 0.60
C PHE A 78 -17.86 7.71 -0.45
N TRP A 79 -18.24 7.45 -1.70
CA TRP A 79 -17.97 8.35 -2.83
C TRP A 79 -19.14 9.26 -3.24
N SER A 80 -20.40 8.91 -2.89
CA SER A 80 -21.60 9.63 -3.36
C SER A 80 -22.26 10.56 -2.33
N GLN A 81 -21.97 10.43 -1.02
CA GLN A 81 -22.78 11.08 0.02
C GLN A 81 -22.07 12.14 0.87
N MET A 82 -21.26 13.02 0.27
CA MET A 82 -20.72 14.16 1.03
C MET A 82 -21.30 15.50 0.60
N LYS A 83 -22.12 16.10 1.47
CA LYS A 83 -22.39 17.54 1.46
C LYS A 83 -21.04 18.28 1.35
N LYS A 84 -20.93 19.19 0.37
CA LYS A 84 -19.73 20.01 0.10
C LYS A 84 -19.30 20.70 1.40
N LEU A 85 -18.19 20.25 1.98
CA LEU A 85 -17.48 20.98 3.02
C LEU A 85 -16.70 22.15 2.36
N PRO A 86 -16.33 23.18 3.12
CA PRO A 86 -15.47 24.24 2.60
C PRO A 86 -14.15 23.64 2.09
N LYS A 87 -13.87 23.88 0.81
CA LYS A 87 -12.69 23.35 0.12
C LYS A 87 -11.41 23.81 0.80
N ILE A 88 -10.64 22.87 1.35
CA ILE A 88 -9.26 23.14 1.75
C ILE A 88 -8.43 23.13 0.47
N ARG A 89 -7.97 24.30 0.01
CA ARG A 89 -7.25 24.48 -1.26
C ARG A 89 -6.00 23.59 -1.27
N ILE A 90 -5.97 22.61 -2.17
CA ILE A 90 -4.85 21.68 -2.38
C ILE A 90 -3.96 22.23 -3.49
N ASN A 91 -2.66 22.32 -3.25
CA ASN A 91 -1.68 22.60 -4.30
C ASN A 91 -0.91 21.31 -4.60
N HIS A 92 -0.98 20.88 -5.87
CA HIS A 92 -0.28 19.77 -6.57
C HIS A 92 -1.05 18.45 -6.78
N GLY A 93 -0.85 17.84 -7.97
CA GLY A 93 -1.57 16.67 -8.51
C GLY A 93 -2.60 16.99 -9.60
N SER A 94 -2.92 16.02 -10.47
CA SER A 94 -4.05 16.10 -11.42
C SER A 94 -5.36 16.35 -10.65
N SER A 95 -6.38 16.92 -11.30
CA SER A 95 -7.66 17.25 -10.64
C SER A 95 -8.31 16.05 -9.92
N TRP A 96 -8.17 14.85 -10.49
CA TRP A 96 -8.65 13.61 -9.89
C TRP A 96 -7.94 13.28 -8.57
N HIS A 97 -6.61 13.35 -8.53
CA HIS A 97 -5.84 13.05 -7.33
C HIS A 97 -6.24 13.97 -6.16
N GLN A 98 -6.39 15.28 -6.43
CA GLN A 98 -6.81 16.26 -5.41
C GLN A 98 -8.23 15.98 -4.92
N GLU A 99 -9.16 15.68 -5.82
CA GLU A 99 -10.53 15.37 -5.48
C GLU A 99 -10.63 14.10 -4.62
N ILE A 100 -9.89 13.05 -4.95
CA ILE A 100 -9.89 11.80 -4.20
C ILE A 100 -9.26 12.00 -2.81
N MET A 101 -8.14 12.72 -2.71
CA MET A 101 -7.55 13.08 -1.41
C MET A 101 -8.54 13.84 -0.53
N GLU A 102 -9.19 14.87 -1.05
CA GLU A 102 -10.17 15.68 -0.30
C GLU A 102 -11.34 14.82 0.19
N ARG A 103 -11.83 13.89 -0.64
CA ARG A 103 -12.90 12.97 -0.27
C ARG A 103 -12.49 12.01 0.85
N ILE A 104 -11.30 11.42 0.75
CA ILE A 104 -10.77 10.49 1.76
C ILE A 104 -10.56 11.21 3.10
N GLU A 105 -9.91 12.37 3.07
CA GLU A 105 -9.67 13.17 4.28
C GLU A 105 -10.99 13.54 4.97
N ASN A 106 -11.95 14.08 4.22
CA ASN A 106 -13.24 14.48 4.78
C ASN A 106 -14.01 13.29 5.37
N HIS A 107 -13.87 12.09 4.81
CA HIS A 107 -14.48 10.88 5.37
C HIS A 107 -13.95 10.61 6.78
N PHE A 108 -12.62 10.54 6.90
CA PHE A 108 -11.97 10.19 8.16
C PHE A 108 -12.13 11.28 9.23
N ILE A 109 -12.06 12.56 8.85
CA ILE A 109 -12.34 13.68 9.76
C ILE A 109 -13.76 13.57 10.35
N ARG A 110 -14.77 13.26 9.53
CA ARG A 110 -16.16 13.09 10.00
C ARG A 110 -16.33 11.92 10.96
N MET A 111 -15.50 10.90 10.84
CA MET A 111 -15.46 9.76 11.75
C MET A 111 -14.64 10.02 13.02
N GLY A 112 -14.07 11.23 13.18
CA GLY A 112 -13.27 11.61 14.34
C GLY A 112 -11.81 11.15 14.29
N TYR A 113 -11.30 10.79 13.11
CA TYR A 113 -9.89 10.48 12.91
C TYR A 113 -9.07 11.77 12.74
N LYS A 114 -7.80 11.71 13.15
CA LYS A 114 -6.81 12.72 12.78
C LYS A 114 -6.28 12.37 11.40
N VAL A 115 -6.27 13.35 10.51
CA VAL A 115 -5.71 13.21 9.16
C VAL A 115 -4.55 14.18 9.00
N ILE A 116 -3.39 13.67 8.59
CA ILE A 116 -2.20 14.46 8.28
C ILE A 116 -1.96 14.35 6.78
N ARG A 117 -1.95 15.49 6.09
CA ARG A 117 -1.58 15.54 4.67
C ARG A 117 -0.07 15.51 4.51
N GLU A 118 0.36 14.81 3.47
CA GLU A 118 1.76 14.69 3.09
C GLU A 118 2.73 14.37 4.25
N PRO A 119 2.44 13.36 5.07
CA PRO A 119 3.26 12.96 6.20
C PRO A 119 4.65 12.49 5.71
N THR A 120 5.69 12.80 6.48
CA THR A 120 7.03 12.27 6.22
C THR A 120 7.06 10.79 6.59
N LEU A 121 7.53 9.95 5.66
CA LEU A 121 7.78 8.53 5.87
C LEU A 121 9.27 8.30 6.15
N HIS A 122 9.66 7.05 6.44
CA HIS A 122 11.08 6.67 6.43
C HIS A 122 11.73 6.97 5.06
N TRP A 123 10.98 6.79 3.98
CA TRP A 123 11.39 7.23 2.65
C TRP A 123 10.27 7.98 1.93
N GLY A 124 10.54 9.24 1.58
CA GLY A 124 9.59 10.11 0.90
C GLY A 124 8.42 10.56 1.78
N ARG A 125 7.28 10.82 1.15
CA ARG A 125 6.04 11.25 1.80
C ARG A 125 4.87 10.40 1.29
N ALA A 126 3.88 10.15 2.15
CA ALA A 126 2.57 9.65 1.70
C ALA A 126 1.70 10.82 1.24
N ASP A 127 0.50 10.57 0.72
CA ASP A 127 -0.47 11.65 0.47
C ASP A 127 -1.27 11.96 1.74
N LEU A 128 -1.67 10.91 2.47
CA LEU A 128 -2.38 11.03 3.74
C LEU A 128 -1.83 10.02 4.77
N ASP A 129 -1.83 10.42 6.03
CA ASP A 129 -1.72 9.56 7.20
C ASP A 129 -2.98 9.73 8.04
N ILE A 130 -3.66 8.61 8.30
CA ILE A 130 -4.89 8.52 9.06
C ILE A 130 -4.57 7.83 10.38
N TYR A 131 -4.79 8.57 11.47
CA TYR A 131 -4.49 8.13 12.82
C TYR A 131 -5.71 8.24 13.74
N LYS A 132 -5.85 7.24 14.61
CA LYS A 132 -6.71 7.28 15.80
C LYS A 132 -6.05 6.54 16.93
N GLN A 133 -6.15 7.09 18.14
CA GLN A 133 -5.46 6.56 19.31
C GLN A 133 -5.83 5.09 19.57
N GLY A 134 -4.81 4.23 19.64
CA GLY A 134 -4.98 2.78 19.85
C GLY A 134 -5.28 1.97 18.58
N GLU A 135 -5.41 2.63 17.43
CA GLU A 135 -5.56 1.98 16.12
C GLU A 135 -4.24 1.99 15.35
N ARG A 136 -4.13 1.13 14.33
CA ARG A 136 -2.96 1.05 13.46
C ARG A 136 -2.95 2.23 12.49
N ASP A 137 -1.78 2.83 12.26
CA ASP A 137 -1.59 3.91 11.29
C ASP A 137 -1.94 3.43 9.87
N LEU A 138 -2.72 4.25 9.17
CA LEU A 138 -3.11 4.02 7.78
C LEU A 138 -2.50 5.11 6.89
N LEU A 139 -1.49 4.72 6.11
CA LEU A 139 -0.84 5.56 5.11
C LEU A 139 -1.51 5.35 3.76
N ILE A 140 -1.79 6.43 3.04
CA ILE A 140 -2.52 6.37 1.77
C ILE A 140 -1.72 7.05 0.66
N GLU A 141 -1.65 6.39 -0.50
CA GLU A 141 -1.20 6.95 -1.77
C GLU A 141 -2.33 6.92 -2.79
N VAL A 142 -2.50 7.99 -3.55
CA VAL A 142 -3.52 8.16 -4.58
C VAL A 142 -2.85 8.28 -5.95
N GLY A 143 -3.22 7.39 -6.86
CA GLY A 143 -2.67 7.31 -8.21
C GLY A 143 -1.42 6.45 -8.30
N THR A 144 -0.43 6.95 -9.04
CA THR A 144 0.81 6.25 -9.37
C THR A 144 1.76 6.17 -8.17
N VAL A 145 2.36 4.99 -7.94
CA VAL A 145 3.26 4.76 -6.82
C VAL A 145 4.70 4.51 -7.27
N SER A 146 5.67 5.05 -6.53
CA SER A 146 7.07 4.68 -6.65
C SER A 146 7.32 3.32 -5.97
N LEU A 147 7.70 2.30 -6.74
CA LEU A 147 8.03 0.98 -6.19
C LEU A 147 9.21 1.00 -5.23
N CYS A 148 10.16 1.91 -5.43
CA CYS A 148 11.29 2.11 -4.52
C CYS A 148 10.80 2.59 -3.15
N LYS A 149 9.97 3.65 -3.14
CA LYS A 149 9.34 4.18 -1.93
C LYS A 149 8.54 3.09 -1.21
N LEU A 150 7.67 2.40 -1.95
CA LEU A 150 6.84 1.33 -1.42
C LEU A 150 7.70 0.23 -0.77
N PHE A 151 8.72 -0.26 -1.47
CA PHE A 151 9.62 -1.29 -0.95
C PHE A 151 10.34 -0.86 0.33
N ILE A 152 10.94 0.34 0.35
CA ILE A 152 11.71 0.81 1.52
C ILE A 152 10.80 0.94 2.74
N ASN A 153 9.61 1.51 2.58
CA ASN A 153 8.67 1.66 3.69
C ASN A 153 8.15 0.30 4.17
N LEU A 154 7.77 -0.62 3.27
CA LEU A 154 7.38 -1.99 3.64
C LEU A 154 8.48 -2.77 4.37
N LYS A 155 9.74 -2.53 4.01
CA LYS A 155 10.90 -3.20 4.64
C LYS A 155 11.23 -2.63 6.02
N THR A 156 11.09 -1.31 6.21
CA THR A 156 11.69 -0.60 7.35
C THR A 156 10.69 -0.11 8.40
N MET A 157 9.43 0.08 8.03
CA MET A 157 8.37 0.46 8.95
C MET A 157 7.66 -0.80 9.47
N MET A 158 7.05 -0.73 10.65
CA MET A 158 6.33 -1.84 11.30
C MET A 158 4.98 -1.35 11.82
N ASN A 159 4.04 -2.27 12.06
CA ASN A 159 2.72 -1.95 12.58
C ASN A 159 1.96 -0.86 11.79
N PHE A 160 1.92 -0.95 10.47
CA PHE A 160 1.19 0.01 9.63
C PHE A 160 0.45 -0.67 8.49
N THR A 161 -0.56 0.02 7.99
CA THR A 161 -1.26 -0.33 6.75
C THR A 161 -0.91 0.71 5.69
N TYR A 162 -0.46 0.27 4.51
CA TYR A 162 -0.25 1.12 3.35
C TYR A 162 -1.33 0.83 2.32
N LEU A 163 -2.13 1.83 1.98
CA LEU A 163 -3.24 1.72 1.05
C LEU A 163 -2.90 2.50 -0.22
N VAL A 164 -2.87 1.81 -1.35
CA VAL A 164 -2.74 2.42 -2.67
C VAL A 164 -4.12 2.51 -3.31
N VAL A 165 -4.47 3.71 -3.77
CA VAL A 165 -5.69 4.03 -4.52
C VAL A 165 -5.30 4.32 -5.96
N PRO A 166 -5.03 3.30 -6.79
CA PRO A 166 -4.53 3.53 -8.14
C PRO A 166 -5.57 4.23 -9.03
N ASN A 167 -6.84 3.86 -8.87
CA ASN A 167 -7.96 4.38 -9.65
C ASN A 167 -9.30 4.15 -8.93
N ASP A 168 -10.40 4.47 -9.60
CA ASP A 168 -11.74 4.41 -9.03
C ASP A 168 -12.31 2.99 -8.87
N ASP A 169 -11.65 1.94 -9.37
CA ASP A 169 -12.21 0.58 -9.40
C ASP A 169 -11.63 -0.36 -8.35
N LYS A 170 -10.45 -0.04 -7.81
CA LYS A 170 -9.73 -0.93 -6.91
C LYS A 170 -8.92 -0.18 -5.87
N LEU A 171 -8.62 -0.89 -4.78
CA LEU A 171 -7.65 -0.49 -3.77
C LEU A 171 -6.64 -1.63 -3.57
N ILE A 172 -5.42 -1.29 -3.16
CA ILE A 172 -4.39 -2.26 -2.84
C ILE A 172 -3.93 -2.01 -1.42
N GLU A 173 -4.17 -2.99 -0.55
CA GLU A 173 -3.79 -2.92 0.85
C GLU A 173 -2.51 -3.72 1.07
N PHE A 174 -1.52 -3.11 1.71
CA PHE A 174 -0.35 -3.78 2.25
C PHE A 174 -0.33 -3.62 3.77
N ILE A 175 -0.35 -4.74 4.50
CA ILE A 175 -0.27 -4.76 5.95
C ILE A 175 1.10 -5.27 6.36
N ARG A 176 1.81 -4.44 7.12
CA ARG A 176 3.04 -4.81 7.80
C ARG A 176 2.76 -4.89 9.30
N LYS A 177 2.87 -6.10 9.84
CA LYS A 177 2.74 -6.36 11.28
C LYS A 177 3.99 -5.96 12.02
#